data_AF-A0A1V1NQZ2-F1
#
_entry.id   AF-A0A1V1NQZ2-F1
#
_cell.length_a   1.000
_cell.length_b   1.000
_cell.length_c   1.000
_cell.angle_alpha   90.00
_cell.angle_beta   90.00
_cell.angle_gamma   90.00
#
_symmetry.space_group_name_H-M   'P 1'
#
loop_
_entity.id
_entity.type
_entity.pdbx_description
1 polymer ?
#
loop_
_entity_poly.entity_id
_entity_poly.type
_entity_poly.pdbx_seq_one_letter_code
_entity_poly.pdbx_strand_id
1 'polypeptide(L)'
;MLNKRDSWDMNTHDGTLIDIDTNEFLLKGIITPHSPRYYEGNIYLCESGTGTIWKLNPETGIKDKVIKLQGYPRGMTFYGPLMFVGLSKVRSCHLKNPIPICMEYDTTYSGIWIINLENNTEIGHIKFDGDVDQIYDIAVIPESTQPELLNTGNFLVRHIFDFEEAMSS
;
A
#
# COMPACT_ATOMS: atom_id res chain seq x y z
N MET A 1 -21.43 -9.85 -17.99
CA MET A 1 -20.85 -8.67 -18.68
C MET A 1 -19.90 -9.17 -19.76
N LEU A 2 -20.05 -8.69 -20.99
CA LEU A 2 -19.24 -9.11 -22.14
C LEU A 2 -17.95 -8.29 -22.18
N ASN A 3 -16.81 -8.97 -22.15
CA ASN A 3 -15.48 -8.38 -22.31
C ASN A 3 -15.37 -7.78 -23.72
N LYS A 4 -15.26 -6.44 -23.82
CA LYS A 4 -15.16 -5.71 -25.09
C LYS A 4 -13.81 -4.98 -25.13
N ARG A 5 -13.22 -4.90 -26.31
CA ARG A 5 -12.04 -4.05 -26.54
C ARG A 5 -12.38 -2.62 -26.11
N ASP A 6 -11.52 -2.01 -25.31
CA ASP A 6 -11.69 -0.67 -24.71
C ASP A 6 -12.82 -0.53 -23.67
N SER A 7 -13.34 -1.65 -23.11
CA SER A 7 -14.31 -1.62 -22.00
C SER A 7 -13.69 -1.69 -20.60
N TRP A 8 -12.39 -1.38 -20.47
CA TRP A 8 -11.78 -1.11 -19.16
C TRP A 8 -12.38 0.18 -18.62
N ASP A 9 -13.52 0.07 -17.94
CA ASP A 9 -14.13 1.21 -17.25
C ASP A 9 -13.25 1.55 -16.04
N MET A 10 -12.44 2.59 -16.18
CA MET A 10 -11.59 3.10 -15.11
C MET A 10 -12.38 3.68 -13.92
N ASN A 11 -13.71 3.70 -13.99
CA ASN A 11 -14.58 4.31 -12.98
C ASN A 11 -15.35 3.28 -12.13
N THR A 12 -15.06 1.99 -12.25
CA THR A 12 -15.65 0.98 -11.39
C THR A 12 -14.83 0.86 -10.11
N HIS A 13 -15.46 1.20 -8.97
CA HIS A 13 -14.92 0.94 -7.64
C HIS A 13 -15.05 -0.57 -7.30
N ASP A 14 -14.48 -1.44 -8.15
CA ASP A 14 -14.72 -2.89 -8.16
C ASP A 14 -13.44 -3.72 -8.00
N GLY A 15 -12.41 -3.13 -7.39
CA GLY A 15 -11.18 -3.84 -7.08
C GLY A 15 -11.42 -5.13 -6.31
N THR A 16 -10.50 -6.08 -6.47
CA THR A 16 -10.60 -7.42 -5.90
C THR A 16 -9.28 -7.87 -5.31
N LEU A 17 -9.36 -8.79 -4.35
CA LEU A 17 -8.23 -9.60 -3.88
C LEU A 17 -8.56 -11.04 -4.24
N ILE A 18 -7.64 -11.73 -4.91
CA ILE A 18 -7.85 -13.07 -5.47
C ILE A 18 -6.77 -14.00 -4.92
N ASP A 19 -7.19 -15.19 -4.51
CA ASP A 19 -6.30 -16.32 -4.27
C ASP A 19 -5.98 -16.98 -5.62
N ILE A 20 -4.70 -17.04 -5.99
CA ILE A 20 -4.27 -17.48 -7.32
C ILE A 20 -4.40 -19.00 -7.48
N ASP A 21 -4.18 -19.77 -6.42
CA ASP A 21 -4.17 -21.23 -6.49
C ASP A 21 -5.60 -21.76 -6.69
N THR A 22 -6.56 -21.12 -6.02
CA THR A 22 -7.98 -21.51 -6.08
C THR A 22 -8.78 -20.71 -7.10
N ASN A 23 -8.26 -19.57 -7.58
CA ASN A 23 -8.98 -18.55 -8.34
C ASN A 23 -10.22 -17.99 -7.62
N GLU A 24 -10.24 -18.07 -6.29
CA GLU A 24 -11.34 -17.54 -5.49
C GLU A 24 -11.12 -16.07 -5.14
N PHE A 25 -12.22 -15.33 -5.05
CA PHE A 25 -12.18 -13.94 -4.60
C PHE A 25 -12.18 -13.90 -3.08
N LEU A 26 -11.05 -13.50 -2.50
CA LEU A 26 -10.94 -13.23 -1.07
C LEU A 26 -11.69 -11.94 -0.70
N LEU A 27 -11.60 -10.91 -1.54
CA LEU A 27 -12.36 -9.66 -1.38
C LEU A 27 -12.87 -9.14 -2.73
N LYS A 28 -14.00 -8.42 -2.69
CA LYS A 28 -14.59 -7.72 -3.83
C LYS A 28 -15.03 -6.32 -3.44
N GLY A 29 -15.10 -5.42 -4.43
CA GLY A 29 -15.61 -4.06 -4.24
C GLY A 29 -14.69 -3.16 -3.44
N ILE A 30 -13.40 -3.50 -3.36
CA ILE A 30 -12.40 -2.64 -2.72
C ILE A 30 -11.96 -1.55 -3.68
N ILE A 31 -11.81 -0.33 -3.18
CA ILE A 31 -11.62 0.86 -4.01
C ILE A 31 -10.14 1.15 -4.17
N THR A 32 -9.64 0.97 -5.40
CA THR A 32 -8.23 1.19 -5.76
C THR A 32 -7.26 0.47 -4.81
N PRO A 33 -7.32 -0.88 -4.73
CA PRO A 33 -6.47 -1.63 -3.83
C PRO A 33 -5.00 -1.63 -4.27
N HIS A 34 -4.08 -1.56 -3.31
CA HIS A 34 -2.63 -1.60 -3.53
C HIS A 34 -1.93 -2.49 -2.50
N SER A 35 -0.76 -3.00 -2.90
CA SER A 35 0.23 -3.68 -2.05
C SER A 35 -0.34 -4.68 -1.04
N PRO A 36 -1.00 -5.76 -1.50
CA PRO A 36 -1.28 -6.87 -0.61
C PRO A 36 0.04 -7.43 -0.06
N ARG A 37 0.09 -7.65 1.25
CA ARG A 37 1.24 -8.22 1.97
C ARG A 37 0.75 -9.30 2.93
N TYR A 38 1.51 -10.37 3.08
CA TYR A 38 1.26 -11.38 4.10
C TYR A 38 2.18 -11.14 5.29
N TYR A 39 1.64 -11.05 6.49
CA TYR A 39 2.39 -10.81 7.72
C TYR A 39 1.69 -11.44 8.93
N GLU A 40 2.42 -12.18 9.75
CA GLU A 40 1.92 -12.85 10.97
C GLU A 40 0.57 -13.57 10.75
N GLY A 41 0.49 -14.43 9.74
CA GLY A 41 -0.71 -15.24 9.48
C GLY A 41 -1.86 -14.51 8.79
N ASN A 42 -1.71 -13.21 8.51
CA ASN A 42 -2.78 -12.36 7.98
C ASN A 42 -2.37 -11.67 6.68
N ILE A 43 -3.36 -11.33 5.85
CA ILE A 43 -3.18 -10.51 4.66
C ILE A 43 -3.50 -9.06 5.01
N TYR A 44 -2.59 -8.14 4.72
CA TYR A 44 -2.79 -6.71 4.82
C TYR A 44 -2.89 -6.10 3.43
N LEU A 45 -3.69 -5.05 3.24
CA LEU A 45 -3.78 -4.34 1.97
C LEU A 45 -4.13 -2.87 2.16
N CYS A 46 -3.63 -2.04 1.25
CA CYS A 46 -4.00 -0.63 1.14
C CYS A 46 -5.28 -0.49 0.31
N GLU A 47 -6.37 0.03 0.87
CA GLU A 47 -7.51 0.52 0.09
C GLU A 47 -7.38 2.03 -0.08
N SER A 48 -6.71 2.44 -1.15
CA SER A 48 -6.30 3.83 -1.31
C SER A 48 -7.46 4.80 -1.50
N GLY A 49 -8.56 4.31 -2.09
CA GLY A 49 -9.72 5.11 -2.43
C GLY A 49 -10.48 5.59 -1.19
N THR A 50 -10.32 4.87 -0.07
CA THR A 50 -10.90 5.21 1.22
C THR A 50 -9.85 5.68 2.23
N GLY A 51 -8.55 5.59 1.90
CA GLY A 51 -7.46 5.85 2.84
C GLY A 51 -7.30 4.77 3.92
N THR A 52 -7.80 3.56 3.68
CA THR A 52 -7.90 2.52 4.72
C THR A 52 -6.82 1.45 4.56
N ILE A 53 -6.26 0.98 5.67
CA ILE A 53 -5.51 -0.28 5.72
C ILE A 53 -6.42 -1.36 6.28
N TRP A 54 -6.55 -2.46 5.56
CA TRP A 54 -7.31 -3.64 5.99
C TRP A 54 -6.37 -4.76 6.39
N LYS A 55 -6.83 -5.55 7.35
CA LYS A 55 -6.32 -6.86 7.72
C LYS A 55 -7.37 -7.90 7.38
N LEU A 56 -6.97 -8.99 6.76
CA LEU A 56 -7.83 -10.12 6.40
C LEU A 56 -7.19 -11.37 6.97
N ASN A 57 -7.96 -12.11 7.76
CA ASN A 57 -7.58 -13.46 8.15
C ASN A 57 -7.96 -14.41 6.99
N PRO A 58 -7.00 -15.08 6.33
CA PRO A 58 -7.28 -15.90 5.15
C PRO A 58 -8.04 -17.19 5.48
N GLU A 59 -7.95 -17.70 6.70
CA GLU A 59 -8.63 -18.95 7.12
C GLU A 59 -10.12 -18.72 7.42
N THR A 60 -10.44 -17.59 8.05
CA THR A 60 -11.81 -17.24 8.48
C THR A 60 -12.52 -16.30 7.53
N GLY A 61 -11.78 -15.62 6.65
CA GLY A 61 -12.29 -14.57 5.77
C GLY A 61 -12.65 -13.26 6.50
N ILE A 62 -12.36 -13.15 7.80
CA ILE A 62 -12.69 -11.96 8.59
C ILE A 62 -11.80 -10.79 8.15
N LYS A 63 -12.44 -9.70 7.72
CA LYS A 63 -11.79 -8.44 7.33
C LYS A 63 -11.99 -7.38 8.40
N ASP A 64 -10.88 -6.95 9.00
CA ASP A 64 -10.83 -5.91 10.03
C ASP A 64 -10.12 -4.66 9.53
N LYS A 65 -10.65 -3.50 9.92
CA LYS A 65 -9.99 -2.22 9.68
C LYS A 65 -8.83 -2.09 10.65
N VAL A 66 -7.61 -1.93 10.14
CA VAL A 66 -6.44 -1.58 10.96
C VAL A 66 -6.53 -0.10 11.29
N ILE A 67 -6.43 0.75 10.27
CA ILE A 67 -6.47 2.20 10.47
C ILE A 67 -6.98 2.89 9.20
N LYS A 68 -7.48 4.11 9.36
CA LYS A 68 -7.81 5.01 8.28
C LYS A 68 -6.93 6.25 8.37
N LEU A 69 -6.31 6.62 7.26
CA LEU A 69 -5.31 7.66 7.17
C LEU A 69 -5.77 8.75 6.20
N GLN A 70 -5.41 10.00 6.50
CA GLN A 70 -5.70 11.16 5.65
C GLN A 70 -4.71 11.24 4.47
N GLY A 71 -4.70 10.21 3.63
CA GLY A 71 -3.82 10.09 2.49
C GLY A 71 -4.16 8.88 1.65
N TYR A 72 -3.49 8.75 0.50
CA TYR A 72 -3.68 7.66 -0.45
C TYR A 72 -2.61 6.57 -0.17
N PRO A 73 -2.87 5.56 0.67
CA PRO A 73 -1.89 4.54 1.03
C PRO A 73 -1.57 3.68 -0.19
N ARG A 74 -0.29 3.46 -0.48
CA ARG A 74 0.12 2.62 -1.61
C ARG A 74 1.17 1.60 -1.24
N GLY A 75 2.17 2.00 -0.47
CA GLY A 75 3.21 1.12 0.04
C GLY A 75 2.96 0.76 1.50
N MET A 76 3.31 -0.46 1.90
CA MET A 76 3.45 -0.82 3.30
C MET A 76 4.55 -1.86 3.51
N THR A 77 5.17 -1.81 4.69
CA THR A 77 6.10 -2.82 5.17
C THR A 77 6.03 -2.93 6.69
N PHE A 78 6.64 -3.97 7.23
CA PHE A 78 6.55 -4.36 8.63
C PHE A 78 7.93 -4.47 9.28
N TYR A 79 8.02 -4.15 10.56
CA TYR A 79 9.21 -4.39 11.38
C TYR A 79 8.78 -4.65 12.83
N GLY A 80 8.73 -5.93 13.21
CA GLY A 80 8.19 -6.36 14.50
C GLY A 80 6.72 -5.92 14.66
N PRO A 81 6.33 -5.25 15.76
CA PRO A 81 4.96 -4.79 15.97
C PRO A 81 4.61 -3.53 15.16
N LEU A 82 5.55 -2.99 14.37
CA LEU A 82 5.37 -1.75 13.64
C LEU A 82 5.03 -2.00 12.17
N MET A 83 4.07 -1.24 11.65
CA MET A 83 3.78 -1.14 10.23
C MET A 83 4.10 0.28 9.75
N PHE A 84 4.87 0.37 8.68
CA PHE A 84 5.19 1.61 8.00
C PHE A 84 4.32 1.72 6.74
N VAL A 85 3.60 2.82 6.60
CA VAL A 85 2.67 3.04 5.49
C VAL A 85 3.09 4.28 4.70
N GLY A 86 3.25 4.11 3.40
CA GLY A 86 3.55 5.19 2.45
C GLY A 86 2.27 5.82 1.95
N LEU A 87 2.04 7.06 2.36
CA LEU A 87 0.93 7.87 1.88
C LEU A 87 1.35 8.74 0.71
N SER A 88 0.44 8.86 -0.24
CA SER A 88 0.51 9.83 -1.32
C SER A 88 -0.60 10.84 -1.21
N LYS A 89 -0.34 12.02 -1.74
CA LYS A 89 -1.36 13.04 -1.93
C LYS A 89 -2.27 12.65 -3.10
N VAL A 90 -3.56 12.86 -2.92
CA VAL A 90 -4.54 12.69 -4.00
C VAL A 90 -4.39 13.85 -4.98
N ARG A 91 -4.13 13.53 -6.26
CA ARG A 91 -3.76 14.52 -7.29
C ARG A 91 -4.93 15.37 -7.79
N SER A 92 -6.12 14.78 -7.88
CA SER A 92 -7.33 15.48 -8.31
C SER A 92 -8.56 14.76 -7.80
N CYS A 93 -9.43 15.51 -7.13
CA CYS A 93 -10.73 15.05 -6.67
C CYS A 93 -11.87 15.39 -7.64
N HIS A 94 -11.55 15.94 -8.83
CA HIS A 94 -12.54 16.39 -9.83
C HIS A 94 -12.90 15.30 -10.86
N LEU A 95 -12.72 14.03 -10.50
CA LEU A 95 -13.11 12.90 -11.36
C LEU A 95 -14.64 12.80 -11.42
N LYS A 96 -15.18 12.31 -12.55
CA LYS A 96 -16.63 12.11 -12.74
C LYS A 96 -17.24 11.19 -11.66
N ASN A 97 -16.44 10.28 -11.11
CA ASN A 97 -16.74 9.49 -9.92
C ASN A 97 -15.65 9.79 -8.86
N PRO A 98 -15.92 10.61 -7.83
CA PRO A 98 -14.93 10.86 -6.78
C PRO A 98 -14.76 9.60 -5.93
N ILE A 99 -13.51 9.31 -5.56
CA ILE A 99 -13.21 8.28 -4.56
C ILE A 99 -13.60 8.79 -3.16
N PRO A 100 -14.03 7.92 -2.22
CA PRO A 100 -14.55 8.35 -0.92
C PRO A 100 -13.62 9.29 -0.13
N ILE A 101 -12.31 9.08 -0.19
CA ILE A 101 -11.33 9.93 0.51
C ILE A 101 -11.40 11.41 0.07
N CYS A 102 -11.76 11.67 -1.19
CA CYS A 102 -11.95 13.03 -1.73
C CYS A 102 -13.22 13.71 -1.23
N MET A 103 -14.21 12.94 -0.76
CA MET A 103 -15.44 13.47 -0.20
C MET A 103 -15.30 13.78 1.29
N GLU A 104 -14.33 13.15 1.94
CA GLU A 104 -14.12 13.24 3.39
C GLU A 104 -13.07 14.27 3.78
N TYR A 105 -12.06 14.47 2.93
CA TYR A 105 -10.98 15.40 3.19
C TYR A 105 -10.78 16.39 2.04
N ASP A 106 -10.76 17.67 2.37
CA ASP A 106 -10.39 18.74 1.42
C ASP A 106 -8.91 18.67 1.03
N THR A 107 -8.07 18.11 1.89
CA THR A 107 -6.63 17.96 1.68
C THR A 107 -6.17 16.60 2.18
N THR A 108 -5.30 15.96 1.40
CA THR A 108 -4.62 14.72 1.75
C THR A 108 -3.12 14.95 1.85
N TYR A 109 -2.42 14.05 2.53
CA TYR A 109 -1.00 14.19 2.82
C TYR A 109 -0.16 13.07 2.18
N SER A 110 1.08 13.41 1.86
CA SER A 110 2.12 12.46 1.51
C SER A 110 3.15 12.35 2.65
N GLY A 111 3.78 11.18 2.75
CA GLY A 111 4.76 10.89 3.79
C GLY A 111 4.65 9.47 4.33
N ILE A 112 5.33 9.22 5.44
CA ILE A 112 5.44 7.90 6.05
C ILE A 112 4.71 7.92 7.40
N TRP A 113 3.75 7.01 7.57
CA TRP A 113 3.00 6.82 8.81
C TRP A 113 3.45 5.54 9.50
N ILE A 114 3.59 5.59 10.82
CA ILE A 114 4.04 4.48 11.65
C ILE A 114 2.89 4.06 12.55
N ILE A 115 2.47 2.80 12.40
CA ILE A 115 1.34 2.21 13.09
C ILE A 115 1.84 1.11 14.02
N ASN A 116 1.43 1.13 15.29
CA ASN A 116 1.60 -0.01 16.19
C ASN A 116 0.44 -1.00 15.95
N LEU A 117 0.78 -2.23 15.55
CA LEU A 117 -0.18 -3.29 15.24
C LEU A 117 -0.81 -3.97 16.47
N GLU A 118 -0.23 -3.82 17.66
CA GLU A 118 -0.78 -4.41 18.89
C GLU A 118 -2.12 -3.79 19.27
N ASN A 119 -2.27 -2.49 18.98
CA ASN A 119 -3.47 -1.71 19.31
C ASN A 119 -4.03 -0.92 18.11
N ASN A 120 -3.44 -1.09 16.93
CA ASN A 120 -3.80 -0.41 15.68
C ASN A 120 -3.83 1.12 15.80
N THR A 121 -2.82 1.71 16.44
CA THR A 121 -2.71 3.17 16.62
C THR A 121 -1.57 3.76 15.80
N GLU A 122 -1.79 4.96 15.26
CA GLU A 122 -0.70 5.77 14.73
C GLU A 122 0.17 6.28 15.89
N ILE A 123 1.46 5.93 15.87
CA ILE A 123 2.42 6.33 16.91
C ILE A 123 3.34 7.47 16.45
N GLY A 124 3.33 7.79 15.15
CA GLY A 124 4.08 8.91 14.59
C GLY A 124 4.05 8.92 13.08
N HIS A 125 4.52 10.01 12.50
CA HIS A 125 4.63 10.17 11.05
C HIS A 125 5.74 11.14 10.66
N ILE A 126 6.19 11.01 9.41
CA ILE A 126 7.01 11.98 8.69
C ILE A 126 6.17 12.47 7.53
N LYS A 127 5.70 13.71 7.61
CA LYS A 127 4.92 14.34 6.56
C LYS A 127 5.85 15.09 5.60
N PHE A 128 5.57 15.00 4.30
CA PHE A 128 6.29 15.76 3.29
C PHE A 128 5.45 16.99 2.88
N ASP A 129 6.02 18.18 3.05
CA ASP A 129 5.39 19.47 2.72
C ASP A 129 5.99 20.12 1.44
N GLY A 130 6.84 19.39 0.70
CA GLY A 130 7.51 19.85 -0.51
C GLY A 130 7.13 19.07 -1.78
N ASP A 131 8.09 18.84 -2.67
CA ASP A 131 7.84 18.27 -4.01
C ASP A 131 7.53 16.76 -4.04
N VAL A 132 7.51 16.11 -2.87
CA VAL A 132 7.28 14.65 -2.77
C VAL A 132 5.81 14.38 -2.43
N ASP A 133 4.98 14.37 -3.46
CA ASP A 133 3.54 14.07 -3.32
C ASP A 133 3.24 12.57 -3.39
N GLN A 134 4.18 11.74 -3.83
CA GLN A 134 3.89 10.40 -4.34
C GLN A 134 4.88 9.37 -3.79
N ILE A 135 4.39 8.50 -2.91
CA ILE A 135 5.13 7.36 -2.36
C ILE A 135 4.47 6.09 -2.85
N TYR A 136 5.22 5.24 -3.53
CA TYR A 136 4.68 4.02 -4.15
C TYR A 136 4.93 2.77 -3.32
N ASP A 137 6.10 2.69 -2.68
CA ASP A 137 6.47 1.58 -1.80
C ASP A 137 7.35 2.08 -0.64
N ILE A 138 7.48 1.26 0.40
CA ILE A 138 8.39 1.46 1.53
C ILE A 138 9.11 0.14 1.81
N ALA A 139 10.40 0.22 2.09
CA ALA A 139 11.19 -0.89 2.62
C ALA A 139 11.90 -0.47 3.91
N VAL A 140 12.10 -1.41 4.82
CA VAL A 140 12.95 -1.26 6.00
C VAL A 140 14.21 -2.09 5.76
N ILE A 141 15.38 -1.46 5.88
CA ILE A 141 16.68 -2.13 5.79
C ILE A 141 17.27 -2.14 7.20
N PRO A 142 17.12 -3.25 7.96
CA PRO A 142 17.65 -3.32 9.31
C PRO A 142 19.17 -3.25 9.29
N GLU A 143 19.75 -2.73 10.37
CA GLU A 143 21.21 -2.74 10.60
C GLU A 143 22.05 -2.03 9.51
N SER A 144 21.42 -1.21 8.68
CA SER A 144 22.13 -0.41 7.67
C SER A 144 22.95 0.69 8.33
N THR A 145 24.26 0.70 8.05
CA THR A 145 25.19 1.70 8.59
C THR A 145 25.66 2.70 7.53
N GLN A 146 25.59 2.35 6.24
CA GLN A 146 26.09 3.17 5.15
C GLN A 146 25.21 3.03 3.88
N PRO A 147 23.97 3.57 3.90
CA PRO A 147 23.12 3.55 2.70
C PRO A 147 23.68 4.47 1.61
N GLU A 148 23.74 3.99 0.38
CA GLU A 148 24.10 4.78 -0.80
C GLU A 148 22.92 4.84 -1.77
N LEU A 149 22.62 6.06 -2.26
CA LEU A 149 21.58 6.28 -3.26
C LEU A 149 22.22 6.39 -4.65
N LEU A 150 21.94 5.41 -5.49
CA LEU A 150 22.40 5.40 -6.88
C LEU A 150 21.29 5.93 -7.79
N ASN A 151 21.63 6.93 -8.61
CA ASN A 151 20.73 7.40 -9.66
C ASN A 151 20.70 6.39 -10.83
N THR A 152 19.58 6.30 -11.55
CA THR A 152 19.38 5.37 -12.68
C THR A 152 20.38 5.57 -13.83
N GLY A 153 20.98 6.75 -13.95
CA GLY A 153 22.07 7.03 -14.89
C GLY A 153 23.45 6.52 -14.46
N ASN A 154 23.59 6.01 -13.23
CA ASN A 154 24.87 5.54 -12.71
C ASN A 154 25.21 4.16 -13.31
N PHE A 155 26.42 4.04 -13.89
CA PHE A 155 26.90 2.80 -14.50
C PHE A 155 26.91 1.61 -13.50
N LEU A 156 27.08 1.89 -12.20
CA LEU A 156 27.07 0.88 -11.14
C LEU A 156 25.74 0.13 -11.04
N VAL A 157 24.62 0.74 -11.42
CA VAL A 157 23.29 0.10 -11.39
C VAL A 157 23.25 -1.18 -12.23
N ARG A 158 24.06 -1.27 -13.31
CA ARG A 158 24.13 -2.48 -14.16
C ARG A 158 24.91 -3.63 -13.53
N HIS A 159 25.64 -3.37 -12.47
CA HIS A 159 26.55 -4.32 -11.82
C HIS A 159 26.11 -4.69 -10.40
N ILE A 160 25.00 -4.15 -9.92
CA ILE A 160 24.42 -4.46 -8.62
C ILE A 160 23.22 -5.38 -8.87
N PHE A 161 23.50 -6.68 -8.92
CA PHE A 161 22.52 -7.70 -8.61
C PHE A 161 23.11 -8.49 -7.47
N ASP A 162 22.48 -8.41 -6.30
CA ASP A 162 22.78 -9.32 -5.21
C ASP A 162 21.62 -10.31 -5.13
N PHE A 163 21.89 -11.56 -5.45
CA PHE A 163 21.00 -12.65 -5.09
C PHE A 163 21.50 -13.15 -3.75
N GLU A 164 20.71 -12.94 -2.69
CA GLU A 164 20.91 -13.76 -1.50
C GLU A 164 20.67 -15.22 -1.93
N GLU A 165 21.74 -16.04 -1.94
CA GLU A 165 21.56 -17.48 -1.86
C GLU A 165 20.67 -17.74 -0.66
N ALA A 166 19.51 -18.36 -0.90
CA ALA A 166 18.55 -18.73 0.11
C ALA A 166 19.28 -19.34 1.30
N MET A 167 19.36 -18.61 2.42
CA MET A 167 19.94 -19.12 3.64
C MET A 167 19.09 -20.30 4.08
N SER A 168 19.69 -21.47 3.88
CA SER A 168 19.20 -22.76 4.30
C SER A 168 19.40 -22.86 5.81
N SER A 169 18.29 -22.87 6.55
CA SER A 169 18.15 -23.55 7.84
C SER A 169 16.69 -23.80 8.15
#